data_AF-A0A8D0GX12-F1
#
_entry.id   AF-A0A8D0GX12-F1
#
_cell.length_a   1.000
_cell.length_b   1.000
_cell.length_c   1.000
_cell.angle_alpha   90.00
_cell.angle_beta   90.00
_cell.angle_gamma   90.00
#
_symmetry.space_group_name_H-M   'P 1'
#
loop_
_entity.id
_entity.type
_entity.pdbx_description
1 polymer ?
#
loop_
_entity_poly.entity_id
_entity_poly.type
_entity_poly.pdbx_seq_one_letter_code
_entity_poly.pdbx_strand_id
1 'polypeptide(L)'
;LPFWIRAVGDDCLACCPPPPRKKKKEQGKHKLETQLVSSKNQEEEEQKRALDKRTLAQLAYEKTQEKRQMERILKKASKTHKQRVEDFNRHLDTLTEHYDIPKVSWTK
;
A
#
# COMPACT_ATOMS: atom_id res chain seq x y z
N LEU A 1 33.39 -32.60 40.85
CA LEU A 1 33.74 -31.39 40.06
C LEU A 1 32.49 -30.90 39.34
N PRO A 2 31.79 -29.87 39.85
CA PRO A 2 30.63 -29.28 39.18
C PRO A 2 31.11 -28.27 38.13
N PHE A 3 30.68 -28.47 36.89
CA PHE A 3 30.96 -27.58 35.77
C PHE A 3 30.06 -26.35 35.85
N TRP A 4 30.67 -25.17 35.83
CA TRP A 4 30.02 -23.86 35.77
C TRP A 4 29.54 -23.55 34.34
N ILE A 5 28.72 -22.49 34.23
CA ILE A 5 28.40 -21.63 33.07
C ILE A 5 26.98 -21.89 32.51
N ARG A 6 26.07 -20.93 32.35
CA ARG A 6 25.92 -19.51 32.75
C ARG A 6 24.52 -19.12 32.29
N ALA A 7 23.73 -18.53 33.18
CA ALA A 7 22.46 -17.93 32.84
C ALA A 7 22.68 -16.79 31.81
N VAL A 8 21.93 -16.83 30.72
CA VAL A 8 21.61 -15.70 29.84
C VAL A 8 20.11 -15.54 30.05
N GLY A 9 19.65 -14.56 30.82
CA GLY A 9 19.76 -13.15 30.51
C GLY A 9 18.32 -12.67 30.38
N ASP A 10 17.86 -11.97 31.41
CA ASP A 10 16.59 -11.24 31.47
C ASP A 10 16.38 -10.39 30.22
N ASP A 11 15.23 -10.53 29.57
CA ASP A 11 14.53 -9.44 28.86
C ASP A 11 13.17 -9.95 28.33
N CYS A 12 12.34 -10.47 29.25
CA CYS A 12 10.89 -10.46 29.01
C CYS A 12 10.40 -9.01 29.16
N LEU A 13 10.61 -8.19 28.12
CA LEU A 13 9.93 -6.91 27.95
C LEU A 13 8.44 -7.18 27.80
N ALA A 14 7.78 -7.19 28.95
CA ALA A 14 6.35 -7.15 29.10
C ALA A 14 5.77 -6.07 28.19
N CYS A 15 4.82 -6.46 27.34
CA CYS A 15 3.90 -5.55 26.66
C CYS A 15 3.12 -4.72 27.70
N CYS A 16 3.67 -3.58 28.13
CA CYS A 16 2.91 -2.60 28.90
C CYS A 16 2.01 -1.79 27.95
N PRO A 17 0.67 -1.79 28.11
CA PRO A 17 -0.19 -0.89 27.36
C PRO A 17 0.03 0.57 27.80
N PRO A 18 0.08 1.54 26.87
CA PRO A 18 0.35 2.94 27.21
C PRO A 18 -0.80 3.59 28.01
N PRO A 19 -0.50 4.57 28.90
CA PRO A 19 -1.50 5.21 29.74
C PRO A 19 -2.50 6.06 28.94
N PRO A 20 -3.79 6.13 29.33
CA PRO A 20 -4.78 6.91 28.62
C PRO A 20 -4.72 8.36 29.11
N ARG A 21 -4.21 9.30 28.29
CA ARG A 21 -4.50 10.75 28.41
C ARG A 21 -3.94 11.51 27.19
N LYS A 22 -4.85 11.84 26.25
CA LYS A 22 -4.83 13.01 25.30
C LYS A 22 -5.77 12.88 24.07
N LYS A 23 -6.65 11.86 24.00
CA LYS A 23 -7.58 11.64 22.86
C LYS A 23 -8.44 12.85 22.44
N LYS A 24 -8.71 13.83 23.31
CA LYS A 24 -9.56 15.01 22.98
C LYS A 24 -8.82 16.16 22.27
N LYS A 25 -7.50 16.30 22.41
CA LYS A 25 -6.72 17.39 21.78
C LYS A 25 -6.18 17.04 20.39
N GLU A 26 -6.01 15.76 20.11
CA GLU A 26 -5.53 15.25 18.82
C GLU A 26 -6.65 15.16 17.77
N GLN A 27 -7.86 14.75 18.17
CA GLN A 27 -9.03 14.68 17.28
C GLN A 27 -9.42 16.04 16.68
N GLY A 28 -9.23 17.13 17.43
CA GLY A 28 -9.49 18.49 16.94
C GLY A 28 -8.48 18.96 15.89
N LYS A 29 -7.22 18.50 15.97
CA LYS A 29 -6.16 18.86 15.01
C LYS A 29 -6.36 18.15 13.67
N HIS A 30 -6.65 16.85 13.70
CA HIS A 30 -6.93 16.07 12.50
C HIS A 30 -8.17 16.58 11.74
N LYS A 31 -9.20 17.04 12.46
CA LYS A 31 -10.42 17.59 11.85
C LYS A 31 -10.18 18.94 11.16
N LEU A 32 -9.28 19.77 11.70
CA LEU A 32 -8.95 21.10 11.16
C LEU A 32 -8.02 20.99 9.95
N GLU A 33 -7.05 20.07 9.97
CA GLU A 33 -6.19 19.77 8.82
C GLU A 33 -6.97 19.19 7.64
N THR A 34 -7.94 18.30 7.91
CA THR A 34 -8.79 17.71 6.86
C THR A 34 -9.65 18.76 6.15
N GLN A 35 -10.18 19.75 6.90
CA GLN A 35 -10.96 20.85 6.31
C GLN A 35 -10.09 21.83 5.53
N LEU A 36 -8.90 22.16 6.04
CA LEU A 36 -7.97 23.07 5.37
C LEU A 36 -7.46 22.50 4.04
N VAL A 37 -7.16 21.19 3.98
CA VAL A 37 -6.75 20.50 2.75
C VAL A 37 -7.88 20.43 1.72
N SER A 38 -9.13 20.27 2.18
CA SER A 38 -10.29 20.23 1.29
C SER A 38 -10.58 21.58 0.63
N SER A 39 -10.45 22.69 1.36
CA SER A 39 -10.68 24.03 0.80
C SER A 39 -9.54 24.47 -0.14
N LYS A 40 -8.30 24.13 0.20
CA LYS A 40 -7.13 24.49 -0.62
C LYS A 40 -7.12 23.78 -1.98
N ASN A 41 -7.60 22.54 -2.04
CA ASN A 41 -7.71 21.78 -3.29
C ASN A 41 -8.78 22.35 -4.25
N GLN A 42 -9.86 22.94 -3.72
CA GLN A 42 -10.93 23.52 -4.53
C GLN A 42 -10.49 24.82 -5.19
N GLU A 43 -9.81 25.69 -4.44
CA GLU A 43 -9.27 26.96 -4.95
C GLU A 43 -8.14 26.72 -5.99
N GLU A 44 -7.31 25.69 -5.81
CA GLU A 44 -6.27 25.33 -6.77
C GLU A 44 -6.83 24.73 -8.07
N GLU A 45 -7.91 23.95 -8.01
CA GLU A 45 -8.58 23.42 -9.20
C GLU A 45 -9.20 24.52 -10.05
N GLU A 46 -9.81 25.52 -9.41
CA GLU A 46 -10.51 26.61 -10.08
C GLU A 46 -9.52 27.57 -10.76
N GLN A 47 -8.35 27.80 -10.15
CA GLN A 47 -7.26 28.55 -10.77
C GLN A 47 -6.58 27.79 -11.92
N LYS A 48 -6.51 26.45 -11.86
CA LYS A 48 -5.98 25.63 -12.97
C LYS A 48 -6.89 25.66 -14.20
N ARG A 49 -8.22 25.60 -13.99
CA ARG A 49 -9.21 25.72 -15.07
C ARG A 49 -9.20 27.11 -15.73
N ALA A 50 -8.90 28.17 -14.98
CA ALA A 50 -8.82 29.54 -15.50
C ALA A 50 -7.57 29.79 -16.38
N LEU A 51 -6.55 28.92 -16.33
CA LEU A 51 -5.31 29.00 -17.12
C LEU A 51 -5.17 27.88 -18.17
N ASP A 52 -6.16 27.00 -18.30
CA ASP A 52 -6.03 25.80 -19.12
C ASP A 52 -6.03 26.13 -20.62
N LYS A 53 -4.82 26.15 -21.20
CA LYS A 53 -4.56 26.17 -22.65
C LYS A 53 -4.71 24.79 -23.29
N ARG A 54 -5.32 23.83 -22.57
CA ARG A 54 -5.42 22.43 -22.97
C ARG A 54 -6.41 22.25 -24.11
N THR A 55 -6.07 21.39 -25.05
CA THR A 55 -7.00 21.01 -26.13
C THR A 55 -8.10 20.09 -25.62
N LEU A 56 -9.24 20.02 -26.33
CA LEU A 56 -10.34 19.11 -25.95
C LEU A 56 -9.90 17.65 -25.80
N ALA A 57 -8.96 17.21 -26.64
CA ALA A 57 -8.37 15.88 -26.56
C ALA A 57 -7.53 15.67 -25.29
N GLN A 58 -6.75 16.68 -24.88
CA GLN A 58 -5.97 16.63 -23.65
C GLN A 58 -6.89 16.56 -22.41
N LEU A 59 -7.93 17.39 -22.37
CA LEU A 59 -8.92 17.36 -21.29
C LEU A 59 -9.62 16.00 -21.17
N ALA A 60 -9.97 15.36 -22.29
CA ALA A 60 -10.56 14.02 -22.28
C ALA A 60 -9.57 12.94 -21.77
N TYR A 61 -8.30 13.07 -22.14
CA TYR A 61 -7.24 12.16 -21.69
C TYR A 61 -7.00 12.28 -20.18
N GLU A 62 -6.90 13.50 -19.65
CA GLU A 62 -6.71 13.74 -18.21
C GLU A 62 -7.84 13.17 -17.38
N LYS A 63 -9.09 13.43 -17.75
CA LYS A 63 -10.26 12.83 -17.08
C LYS A 63 -10.19 11.30 -17.05
N THR A 64 -9.67 10.68 -18.11
CA THR A 64 -9.49 9.23 -18.18
C THR A 64 -8.32 8.75 -17.31
N GLN A 65 -7.23 9.51 -17.28
CA GLN A 65 -6.08 9.22 -16.43
C GLN A 65 -6.43 9.33 -14.95
N GLU A 66 -7.11 10.39 -14.53
CA GLU A 66 -7.56 10.60 -13.16
C GLU A 66 -8.41 9.43 -12.68
N LYS A 67 -9.39 8.98 -13.49
CA LYS A 67 -10.18 7.78 -13.20
C LYS A 67 -9.30 6.54 -12.97
N ARG A 68 -8.35 6.28 -13.89
CA ARG A 68 -7.43 5.13 -13.78
C ARG A 68 -6.47 5.27 -12.59
N GLN A 69 -6.05 6.48 -12.25
CA GLN A 69 -5.17 6.76 -11.13
C GLN A 69 -5.89 6.46 -9.81
N MET A 70 -7.14 6.91 -9.65
CA MET A 70 -7.95 6.58 -8.47
C MET A 70 -8.08 5.07 -8.30
N GLU A 71 -8.40 4.33 -9.37
CA GLU A 71 -8.47 2.87 -9.32
C GLU A 71 -7.12 2.23 -8.95
N ARG A 72 -6.00 2.72 -9.50
CA ARG A 72 -4.65 2.22 -9.17
C ARG A 72 -4.29 2.50 -7.72
N ILE A 73 -4.64 3.67 -7.20
CA ILE A 73 -4.40 4.04 -5.80
C ILE A 73 -5.17 3.09 -4.89
N LEU A 74 -6.47 2.90 -5.13
CA LEU A 74 -7.31 2.00 -4.36
C LEU A 74 -6.79 0.55 -4.39
N LYS A 75 -6.40 0.05 -5.57
CA LYS A 75 -5.84 -1.31 -5.73
C LYS A 75 -4.48 -1.49 -5.05
N LYS A 76 -3.63 -0.46 -5.03
CA LYS A 76 -2.34 -0.52 -4.32
C LYS A 76 -2.50 -0.40 -2.82
N ALA A 77 -3.45 0.41 -2.36
CA ALA A 77 -3.74 0.61 -0.94
C ALA A 77 -4.43 -0.62 -0.31
N SER A 78 -5.20 -1.38 -1.08
CA SER A 78 -5.96 -2.53 -0.55
C SER A 78 -5.08 -3.71 -0.13
N LYS A 79 -3.89 -3.88 -0.71
CA LYS A 79 -2.98 -4.99 -0.43
C LYS A 79 -1.75 -4.53 0.34
N THR A 80 -1.49 -5.18 1.47
CA THR A 80 -0.21 -4.99 2.18
C THR A 80 0.95 -5.60 1.39
N HIS A 81 2.19 -5.19 1.67
CA HIS A 81 3.36 -5.76 1.01
C HIS A 81 3.47 -7.27 1.24
N LYS A 82 3.22 -7.73 2.47
CA LYS A 82 3.21 -9.15 2.83
C LYS A 82 2.24 -9.97 1.98
N GLN A 83 1.00 -9.49 1.83
CA GLN A 83 0.00 -10.13 0.96
C GLN A 83 0.44 -10.16 -0.51
N ARG A 84 1.11 -9.11 -1.01
CA ARG A 84 1.66 -9.11 -2.38
C ARG A 84 2.76 -10.16 -2.57
N VAL A 85 3.60 -10.35 -1.56
CA VAL A 85 4.65 -11.38 -1.58
C VAL A 85 4.03 -12.77 -1.50
N GLU A 86 3.04 -12.98 -0.64
CA GLU A 86 2.30 -14.25 -0.54
C GLU A 86 1.56 -14.59 -1.85
N ASP A 87 0.84 -13.62 -2.44
CA ASP A 87 0.18 -13.79 -3.74
C ASP A 87 1.17 -14.18 -4.84
N PHE A 88 2.36 -13.55 -4.84
CA PHE A 88 3.42 -13.85 -5.79
C PHE A 88 4.01 -15.25 -5.59
N ASN A 89 4.29 -15.64 -4.34
CA ASN A 89 4.80 -16.97 -4.03
C ASN A 89 3.79 -18.05 -4.42
N ARG A 90 2.51 -17.88 -4.09
CA ARG A 90 1.45 -18.80 -4.54
C ARG A 90 1.38 -18.91 -6.06
N HIS A 91 1.61 -17.81 -6.78
CA HIS A 91 1.65 -17.85 -8.24
C HIS A 91 2.85 -18.68 -8.75
N LEU A 92 4.03 -18.49 -8.17
CA LEU A 92 5.22 -19.28 -8.50
C LEU A 92 5.03 -20.77 -8.22
N ASP A 93 4.35 -21.13 -7.12
CA ASP A 93 4.05 -22.53 -6.79
C ASP A 93 3.12 -23.18 -7.82
N THR A 94 2.21 -22.38 -8.42
CA THR A 94 1.29 -22.86 -9.47
C THR A 94 1.89 -22.87 -10.88
N LEU A 95 3.01 -22.16 -11.09
CA LEU A 95 3.66 -22.09 -12.39
C LEU A 95 4.34 -23.44 -12.67
N THR A 96 4.03 -24.01 -13.84
CA THR A 96 4.63 -25.28 -14.26
C THR A 96 6.13 -25.10 -14.47
N GLU A 97 6.94 -25.95 -13.85
CA GLU A 97 8.39 -25.94 -14.02
C GLU A 97 8.81 -26.15 -15.48
N HIS A 98 8.06 -26.98 -16.22
CA HIS A 98 8.34 -27.34 -17.61
C HIS A 98 7.32 -26.68 -18.54
N TYR A 99 7.81 -25.81 -19.42
CA TYR A 99 7.01 -25.10 -20.44
C TYR A 99 6.99 -25.82 -21.79
N ASP A 100 7.73 -26.93 -21.93
CA ASP A 100 7.82 -27.72 -23.16
C ASP A 100 6.98 -28.98 -23.10
N ILE A 101 6.37 -29.32 -24.24
CA ILE A 101 5.60 -30.55 -24.40
C ILE A 101 6.61 -31.71 -24.50
N PRO A 102 6.51 -32.74 -23.63
CA PRO A 102 7.41 -33.88 -23.73
C PRO A 102 7.28 -34.52 -25.12
N LYS A 103 8.42 -34.75 -25.77
CA LYS A 103 8.49 -35.38 -27.09
C LYS A 103 7.87 -36.78 -27.02
N VAL A 104 6.77 -36.97 -27.73
CA VAL A 104 6.15 -38.30 -27.90
C VAL A 104 6.96 -39.06 -28.93
N SER A 105 7.98 -39.81 -28.51
CA SER A 105 8.55 -40.87 -29.35
C SER A 105 7.62 -42.08 -29.27
N TRP A 106 7.07 -42.52 -30.41
CA TRP A 106 6.39 -43.80 -30.50
C TRP A 106 7.44 -44.92 -30.51
N THR A 107 7.91 -45.31 -29.33
CA THR A 107 8.63 -46.58 -29.09
C THR A 107 8.75 -46.81 -27.58
N LYS A 108 8.62 -48.08 -27.19
CA LYS A 108 8.58 -48.59 -25.81
C LYS A 108 9.97 -48.92 -25.28
#